data_AF-A0AAD8J847-F1
#
_entry.id   AF-A0AAD8J847-F1
#
_cell.length_a   1.000
_cell.length_b   1.000
_cell.length_c   1.000
_cell.angle_alpha   90.00
_cell.angle_beta   90.00
_cell.angle_gamma   90.00
#
_symmetry.space_group_name_H-M   'P 1'
#
loop_
_entity.id
_entity.type
_entity.pdbx_description
1 polymer ?
#
loop_
_entity_poly.entity_id
_entity_poly.type
_entity_poly.pdbx_seq_one_letter_code
_entity_poly.pdbx_strand_id
1 'polypeptide(L)'
;MPIGERQSAFTIRTRKFMTNRLLSRKQFVVDVIHPGRPNIPKGELKQRIATMYDVRDPNCIIVFNFRNHFGGGKSTGFGLIYDSVENAKKFEPKYRLIRHGLLSKTDKSRKQLKERKNRAKKLRGVKKSKADSKKTGKKR
;
A
#
# COMPACT_ATOMS: atom_id res chain seq x y z
N MET A 1 -16.67 31.78 -15.32
CA MET A 1 -15.86 31.46 -14.12
C MET A 1 -16.62 30.43 -13.31
N PRO A 2 -16.17 29.16 -13.23
CA PRO A 2 -16.96 28.15 -12.54
C PRO A 2 -16.94 28.45 -11.03
N ILE A 3 -18.14 28.51 -10.47
CA ILE A 3 -18.44 28.68 -9.05
C ILE A 3 -17.77 27.51 -8.33
N GLY A 4 -16.70 27.80 -7.58
CA GLY A 4 -15.95 26.81 -6.84
C GLY A 4 -16.88 26.04 -5.91
N GLU A 5 -17.00 24.73 -6.14
CA GLU A 5 -17.54 23.81 -5.15
C GLU A 5 -16.83 24.09 -3.82
N ARG A 6 -17.58 24.55 -2.82
CA ARG A 6 -17.14 24.47 -1.42
C ARG A 6 -16.99 22.99 -1.11
N GLN A 7 -15.83 22.41 -1.41
CA GLN A 7 -15.46 21.11 -0.88
C GLN A 7 -15.62 21.21 0.63
N SER A 8 -16.59 20.47 1.19
CA SER A 8 -16.79 20.42 2.63
C SER A 8 -15.45 20.07 3.27
N ALA A 9 -14.90 21.04 3.99
CA ALA A 9 -13.57 20.95 4.55
C ALA A 9 -13.55 19.79 5.55
N PHE A 10 -12.93 18.67 5.17
CA PHE A 10 -12.60 17.65 6.15
C PHE A 10 -11.46 18.15 7.03
N THR A 11 -11.22 17.53 8.17
CA THR A 11 -10.10 17.89 9.06
C THR A 11 -9.35 16.62 9.41
N ILE A 12 -8.03 16.67 9.30
CA ILE A 12 -7.15 15.59 9.72
C ILE A 12 -6.62 15.92 11.12
N ARG A 13 -6.75 14.97 12.04
CA ARG A 13 -6.10 15.01 13.35
C ARG A 13 -5.20 13.80 13.49
N THR A 14 -3.98 13.99 13.95
CA THR A 14 -3.04 12.91 14.22
C THR A 14 -2.94 12.64 15.70
N ARG A 15 -2.94 11.37 16.10
CA ARG A 15 -2.75 10.93 17.49
C ARG A 15 -1.66 9.87 17.56
N LYS A 16 -1.08 9.69 18.76
CA LYS A 16 -0.04 8.67 19.02
C LYS A 16 1.10 8.73 17.99
N PHE A 17 1.60 9.95 17.76
CA PHE A 17 2.68 10.17 16.81
C PHE A 17 4.00 9.71 17.40
N MET A 18 4.76 8.94 16.62
CA MET A 18 6.04 8.38 17.02
C MET A 18 7.01 8.39 15.85
N THR A 19 8.21 8.92 16.08
CA THR A 19 9.31 8.83 15.13
C THR A 19 10.08 7.54 15.39
N ASN A 20 9.98 6.57 14.49
CA ASN A 20 10.67 5.28 14.59
C ASN A 20 11.92 5.29 13.70
N ARG A 21 13.09 5.52 14.31
CA ARG A 21 14.36 5.61 13.59
C ARG A 21 14.84 4.25 13.05
N LEU A 22 14.52 3.14 13.73
CA LEU A 22 14.90 1.79 13.31
C LEU A 22 14.33 1.43 11.94
N LEU A 23 13.13 1.93 11.64
CA LEU A 23 12.43 1.71 10.37
C LEU A 23 12.46 2.95 9.46
N SER A 24 13.22 3.99 9.83
CA SER A 24 13.34 5.25 9.09
C SER A 24 11.98 5.84 8.67
N ARG A 25 11.05 5.88 9.63
CA ARG A 25 9.68 6.36 9.40
C ARG A 25 9.05 7.02 10.62
N LYS A 26 8.11 7.91 10.37
CA LYS A 26 7.13 8.42 11.35
C LYS A 26 5.86 7.60 11.25
N GLN A 27 5.30 7.21 12.38
CA GLN A 27 4.07 6.42 12.47
C GLN A 27 3.07 7.06 13.42
N PHE A 28 1.80 7.08 13.02
CA PHE A 28 0.73 7.73 13.77
C PHE A 28 -0.64 7.17 13.42
N VAL A 29 -1.61 7.46 14.28
CA VAL A 29 -3.03 7.23 14.03
C VAL A 29 -3.61 8.48 13.38
N VAL A 30 -4.39 8.28 12.32
CA VAL A 30 -5.07 9.35 11.57
C VAL A 30 -6.55 9.30 11.90
N ASP A 31 -7.05 10.35 12.53
CA ASP A 31 -8.48 10.60 12.68
C ASP A 31 -8.91 11.61 11.60
N VAL A 32 -9.88 11.24 10.79
CA VAL A 32 -10.44 12.08 9.74
C VAL A 32 -11.85 12.47 10.13
N ILE A 33 -12.11 13.76 10.20
CA ILE A 33 -13.42 14.34 10.51
C ILE A 33 -13.98 14.91 9.22
N HIS A 34 -15.13 14.40 8.76
CA HIS A 34 -15.73 14.73 7.47
C HIS A 34 -17.26 14.80 7.57
N PRO A 35 -17.80 15.84 8.23
CA PRO A 35 -19.24 15.97 8.43
C PRO A 35 -19.96 16.13 7.08
N GLY A 36 -21.06 15.41 6.89
CA GLY A 36 -21.89 15.49 5.68
C GLY A 36 -21.22 14.97 4.39
N ARG A 37 -19.99 14.46 4.44
CA ARG A 37 -19.28 13.86 3.30
C ARG A 37 -19.12 12.35 3.50
N PRO A 38 -19.24 11.54 2.43
CA PRO A 38 -18.87 10.13 2.46
C PRO A 38 -17.37 9.94 2.72
N ASN A 39 -16.91 8.69 2.64
CA ASN A 39 -15.51 8.35 2.87
C ASN A 39 -14.56 9.10 1.91
N ILE A 40 -13.49 9.68 2.48
CA ILE A 40 -12.51 10.42 1.71
C ILE A 40 -11.56 9.45 1.01
N PRO A 41 -11.25 9.66 -0.29
CA PRO A 41 -10.28 8.84 -0.99
C PRO A 41 -8.88 8.99 -0.40
N LYS A 42 -8.13 7.88 -0.35
CA LYS A 42 -6.78 7.86 0.23
C LYS A 42 -5.79 8.78 -0.50
N GLY A 43 -6.00 9.05 -1.78
CA GLY A 43 -5.16 9.98 -2.55
C GLY A 43 -5.25 11.41 -2.01
N GLU A 44 -6.45 11.87 -1.67
CA GLU A 44 -6.69 13.20 -1.10
C GLU A 44 -6.13 13.31 0.33
N LEU A 45 -6.29 12.27 1.15
CA LEU A 45 -5.67 12.20 2.48
C LEU A 45 -4.14 12.25 2.40
N LYS A 46 -3.56 11.54 1.43
CA LYS A 46 -2.12 11.48 1.19
C LYS A 46 -1.56 12.85 0.83
N GLN A 47 -2.22 13.59 -0.07
CA GLN A 47 -1.83 14.95 -0.44
C GLN A 47 -1.88 15.89 0.77
N ARG A 48 -2.96 15.84 1.55
CA ARG A 48 -3.12 16.74 2.69
C ARG A 48 -2.15 16.46 3.82
N ILE A 49 -1.82 15.19 4.07
CA ILE A 49 -0.76 14.79 5.01
C ILE A 49 0.62 15.24 4.49
N ALA A 50 0.84 15.20 3.18
CA ALA A 50 2.08 15.70 2.58
C ALA A 50 2.27 17.19 2.85
N THR A 51 1.22 17.99 2.67
CA THR A 51 1.23 19.42 3.00
C THR A 51 1.37 19.68 4.50
N MET A 52 0.72 18.88 5.36
CA MET A 52 0.75 19.09 6.81
C MET A 52 2.12 18.84 7.44
N TYR A 53 2.94 17.98 6.85
CA TYR A 53 4.25 17.59 7.36
C TYR A 53 5.41 17.91 6.40
N ASP A 54 5.16 18.77 5.40
CA ASP A 54 6.14 19.21 4.39
C ASP A 54 6.93 18.06 3.75
N VAL A 55 6.23 17.01 3.34
CA VAL A 55 6.82 15.86 2.67
C VAL A 55 6.90 16.15 1.17
N ARG A 56 8.12 16.18 0.63
CA ARG A 56 8.39 16.45 -0.80
C ARG A 56 7.68 15.45 -1.73
N ASP A 57 7.83 14.16 -1.44
CA ASP A 57 7.26 13.09 -2.26
C ASP A 57 6.05 12.45 -1.56
N PRO A 58 4.84 12.59 -2.11
CA PRO A 58 3.67 11.91 -1.56
C PRO A 58 3.87 10.40 -1.49
N ASN A 59 4.63 9.80 -2.40
CA ASN A 59 4.87 8.35 -2.47
C ASN A 59 5.57 7.75 -1.24
N CYS A 60 6.22 8.56 -0.42
CA CYS A 60 6.75 8.16 0.89
C CYS A 60 5.66 7.97 1.95
N ILE A 61 4.43 8.43 1.68
CA ILE A 61 3.30 8.42 2.60
C ILE A 61 2.38 7.25 2.28
N ILE A 62 2.12 6.42 3.28
CA ILE A 62 1.27 5.24 3.19
C ILE A 62 0.18 5.36 4.24
N VAL A 63 -1.08 5.33 3.80
CA VAL A 63 -2.25 5.46 4.66
C VAL A 63 -3.16 4.24 4.48
N PHE A 64 -3.47 3.55 5.57
CA PHE A 64 -4.12 2.24 5.50
C PHE A 64 -5.08 1.98 6.68
N ASN A 65 -5.86 0.89 6.53
CA ASN A 65 -6.79 0.38 7.53
C ASN A 65 -7.77 1.45 8.07
N PHE A 66 -8.38 2.21 7.16
CA PHE A 66 -9.46 3.13 7.52
C PHE A 66 -10.73 2.37 7.90
N ARG A 67 -11.30 2.72 9.04
CA ARG A 67 -12.61 2.27 9.50
C ARG A 67 -13.47 3.48 9.83
N ASN A 68 -14.71 3.47 9.37
CA ASN A 68 -15.68 4.50 9.66
C ASN A 68 -16.34 4.22 11.00
N HIS A 69 -16.62 5.27 11.77
CA HIS A 69 -17.40 5.14 13.00
C HIS A 69 -18.87 4.93 12.65
N PHE A 70 -19.58 4.21 13.51
CA PHE A 70 -21.03 4.14 13.45
C PHE A 70 -21.61 5.56 13.60
N GLY A 71 -22.62 5.89 12.80
CA GLY A 71 -23.15 7.26 12.70
C GLY A 71 -22.40 8.18 11.72
N GLY A 72 -21.28 7.74 11.15
CA GLY A 72 -20.56 8.49 10.11
C GLY A 72 -19.82 9.72 10.63
N GLY A 73 -19.40 10.61 9.71
CA GLY A 73 -18.71 11.86 10.03
C GLY A 73 -17.27 11.75 10.57
N LYS A 74 -16.86 10.56 11.04
CA LYS A 74 -15.51 10.29 11.52
C LYS A 74 -14.99 8.93 11.05
N SER A 75 -13.75 8.91 10.60
CA SER A 75 -13.02 7.70 10.26
C SER A 75 -11.65 7.66 10.91
N THR A 76 -11.20 6.48 11.30
CA THR A 76 -9.88 6.26 11.89
C THR A 76 -9.06 5.34 11.02
N GLY A 77 -7.77 5.65 10.87
CA GLY A 77 -6.82 4.85 10.11
C GLY A 77 -5.40 5.03 10.65
N PHE A 78 -4.44 4.46 9.94
CA PHE A 78 -3.03 4.58 10.26
C PHE A 78 -2.29 5.29 9.13
N GLY A 79 -1.35 6.16 9.52
CA GLY A 79 -0.46 6.88 8.62
C GLY A 79 0.99 6.53 8.91
N LEU A 80 1.75 6.29 7.84
CA LEU A 80 3.20 6.11 7.87
C LEU A 80 3.82 7.10 6.90
N ILE A 81 4.84 7.82 7.35
CA ILE A 81 5.65 8.71 6.52
C ILE A 81 7.07 8.18 6.58
N TYR A 82 7.57 7.64 5.47
CA TYR A 82 8.96 7.22 5.35
C TYR A 82 9.85 8.40 5.00
N ASP A 83 11.13 8.32 5.37
CA ASP A 83 12.12 9.33 4.98
C ASP A 83 12.44 9.24 3.47
N SER A 84 12.35 8.04 2.88
CA SER A 84 12.58 7.81 1.44
C SER A 84 11.67 6.71 0.85
N VAL A 85 11.48 6.73 -0.48
CA VAL A 85 10.71 5.71 -1.21
C VAL A 85 11.40 4.34 -1.16
N GLU A 86 12.73 4.32 -1.11
CA GLU A 86 13.52 3.09 -1.01
C GLU A 86 13.29 2.39 0.33
N ASN A 87 13.29 3.16 1.43
CA ASN A 87 12.96 2.65 2.74
C ASN A 87 11.52 2.11 2.80
N ALA A 88 10.57 2.81 2.15
CA ALA A 88 9.20 2.32 2.03
C ALA A 88 9.15 0.96 1.31
N LYS A 89 9.87 0.78 0.19
CA LYS A 89 9.93 -0.50 -0.53
C LYS A 89 10.59 -1.63 0.27
N LYS A 90 11.56 -1.31 1.13
CA LYS A 90 12.28 -2.28 1.97
C LYS A 90 11.44 -2.79 3.13
N PHE A 91 10.77 -1.88 3.86
CA PHE A 91 10.11 -2.21 5.12
C PHE A 91 8.61 -2.51 4.99
N GLU A 92 7.94 -2.04 3.93
CA GLU A 92 6.50 -2.31 3.79
C GLU A 92 6.20 -3.73 3.33
N PRO A 93 5.10 -4.31 3.84
CA PRO A 93 4.53 -5.51 3.25
C PRO A 93 4.17 -5.30 1.78
N LYS A 94 4.54 -6.27 0.93
CA LYS A 94 4.34 -6.23 -0.53
C LYS A 94 2.92 -5.89 -0.97
N TYR A 95 1.90 -6.35 -0.23
CA TYR A 95 0.50 -6.06 -0.58
C TYR A 95 0.15 -4.57 -0.51
N ARG A 96 0.80 -3.79 0.37
CA ARG A 96 0.59 -2.34 0.43
C ARG A 96 1.29 -1.63 -0.72
N LEU A 97 2.52 -2.05 -1.04
CA LEU A 97 3.27 -1.53 -2.19
C LEU A 97 2.49 -1.70 -3.49
N ILE A 98 1.88 -2.86 -3.70
CA ILE A 98 1.04 -3.15 -4.88
C ILE A 98 -0.18 -2.21 -4.93
N ARG A 99 -0.89 -2.04 -3.81
CA ARG A 99 -2.05 -1.13 -3.73
C ARG A 99 -1.68 0.34 -3.94
N HIS A 100 -0.46 0.73 -3.61
CA HIS A 100 0.07 2.08 -3.83
C HIS A 100 0.78 2.26 -5.18
N GLY A 101 0.82 1.23 -6.02
CA GLY A 101 1.44 1.29 -7.36
C GLY A 101 2.98 1.29 -7.36
N LEU A 102 3.63 1.04 -6.22
CA LEU A 102 5.09 1.01 -6.10
C LEU A 102 5.72 -0.33 -6.54
N LEU A 103 4.90 -1.39 -6.64
CA LEU A 103 5.31 -2.72 -7.05
C LEU A 103 4.22 -3.36 -7.92
N SER A 104 4.59 -4.05 -8.99
CA SER A 104 3.65 -4.79 -9.82
C SER A 104 3.24 -6.11 -9.15
N LYS A 105 1.97 -6.49 -9.35
CA LYS A 105 1.45 -7.77 -8.84
C LYS A 105 1.91 -8.89 -9.78
N THR A 106 2.49 -9.94 -9.21
CA THR A 106 2.74 -11.19 -9.95
C THR A 106 1.59 -12.16 -9.73
N ASP A 107 0.79 -12.41 -10.75
CA ASP A 107 -0.32 -13.36 -10.66
C ASP A 107 0.18 -14.79 -10.93
N LYS A 108 0.27 -15.59 -9.86
CA LYS A 108 0.61 -17.02 -9.92
C LYS A 108 -0.34 -17.81 -9.03
N SER A 109 -0.97 -18.85 -9.57
CA SER A 109 -1.83 -19.72 -8.78
C SER A 109 -1.02 -20.63 -7.86
N ARG A 110 -1.40 -20.68 -6.58
CA ARG A 110 -0.77 -21.59 -5.59
C ARG A 110 -0.93 -23.06 -6.00
N LYS A 111 -2.03 -23.43 -6.66
CA LYS A 111 -2.26 -24.80 -7.17
C LYS A 111 -1.23 -25.17 -8.23
N GLN A 112 -1.06 -24.33 -9.25
CA GLN A 112 -0.08 -24.54 -10.32
C GLN A 112 1.36 -24.64 -9.79
N LEU A 113 1.73 -23.80 -8.81
CA LEU A 113 3.05 -23.84 -8.17
C LEU A 113 3.29 -25.15 -7.42
N LYS A 114 2.30 -25.63 -6.65
CA LYS A 114 2.39 -26.89 -5.90
C LYS A 114 2.45 -28.10 -6.83
N GLU A 115 1.60 -28.16 -7.84
CA GLU A 115 1.61 -29.24 -8.85
C GLU A 115 2.93 -29.27 -9.64
N ARG A 116 3.49 -28.10 -9.98
CA ARG A 116 4.82 -28.01 -10.61
C ARG A 116 5.90 -28.57 -9.69
N LYS A 117 5.90 -28.18 -8.41
CA LYS A 117 6.85 -28.69 -7.40
C LYS A 117 6.77 -30.21 -7.28
N ASN A 118 5.56 -30.77 -7.21
CA ASN A 118 5.36 -32.22 -7.08
C ASN A 118 5.78 -33.00 -8.34
N ARG A 119 5.54 -32.46 -9.55
CA ARG A 119 6.05 -33.04 -10.80
C ARG A 119 7.58 -33.01 -10.86
N ALA A 120 8.19 -31.89 -10.46
CA ALA A 120 9.65 -31.74 -10.48
C ALA A 120 10.37 -32.64 -9.46
N LYS A 121 9.70 -33.05 -8.37
CA LYS A 121 10.26 -34.01 -7.39
C LYS A 121 10.41 -35.43 -7.96
N LYS A 122 9.64 -35.82 -8.98
CA LYS A 122 9.70 -37.15 -9.62
C LYS A 122 10.90 -37.31 -10.56
N LEU A 123 11.55 -36.21 -10.95
CA LEU A 123 12.66 -36.20 -11.92
C LEU A 123 14.00 -35.95 -11.19
N ARG A 124 15.09 -36.55 -11.68
CA ARG A 124 16.46 -36.36 -11.16
C ARG A 124 17.42 -35.83 -12.23
N GLY A 125 18.49 -35.17 -11.78
CA GLY A 125 19.58 -34.68 -12.63
C GLY A 125 19.11 -33.82 -13.81
N VAL A 126 19.72 -34.00 -14.97
CA VAL A 126 19.45 -33.24 -16.21
C VAL A 126 17.98 -33.32 -16.66
N LYS A 127 17.25 -34.40 -16.32
CA LYS A 127 15.82 -34.53 -16.68
C LYS A 127 14.95 -33.48 -15.95
N LYS A 128 15.35 -33.03 -14.76
CA LYS A 128 14.62 -32.00 -13.99
C LYS A 128 14.81 -30.60 -14.56
N SER A 129 16.04 -30.23 -14.94
CA SER A 129 16.34 -28.94 -15.58
C SER A 129 15.73 -28.85 -16.98
N LYS A 130 15.78 -29.94 -17.78
CA LYS A 130 15.11 -30.00 -19.09
C LYS A 130 13.59 -29.84 -19.02
N ALA A 131 12.94 -30.28 -17.95
CA ALA A 131 11.49 -30.14 -17.77
C ALA A 131 11.07 -28.71 -17.40
N ASP A 132 11.92 -27.95 -16.72
CA ASP A 132 11.69 -26.52 -16.44
C ASP A 132 12.00 -25.66 -17.69
N SER A 133 13.07 -25.98 -18.44
CA SER A 133 13.46 -25.22 -19.64
C SER A 133 12.53 -25.42 -20.83
N LYS A 134 11.95 -26.61 -21.02
CA LYS A 134 10.92 -26.85 -22.06
C LYS A 134 9.65 -26.00 -21.87
N LYS A 135 9.41 -25.46 -20.66
CA LYS A 135 8.22 -24.65 -20.37
C LYS A 135 8.46 -23.15 -20.51
N THR A 136 9.68 -22.65 -20.36
CA THR A 136 10.01 -21.23 -20.61
C THR A 136 9.93 -20.86 -22.10
N GLY A 137 10.04 -21.83 -23.01
CA GLY A 137 9.85 -21.63 -24.45
C GLY A 137 8.39 -21.52 -24.91
N LYS A 138 7.41 -21.90 -24.08
CA LYS A 138 5.98 -21.64 -24.35
C LYS A 138 5.62 -20.25 -23.83
N LYS A 139 6.06 -19.21 -24.54
CA LYS A 139 5.44 -17.89 -24.42
C LYS A 139 4.00 -18.00 -24.92
N ARG A 140 3.04 -17.62 -24.07
CA ARG A 140 1.79 -17.02 -24.53
C ARG A 140 2.05 -15.52 -24.66
#